data_AF-A0A438WHZ6-F1
#
_entry.id   AF-A0A438WHZ6-F1
#
_cell.length_a   1.000
_cell.length_b   1.000
_cell.length_c   1.000
_cell.angle_alpha   90.00
_cell.angle_beta   90.00
_cell.angle_gamma   90.00
#
_symmetry.space_group_name_H-M   'P 1'
#
loop_
_entity.id
_entity.type
_entity.pdbx_description
1 polymer ?
#
loop_
_entity_poly.entity_id
_entity_poly.type
_entity_poly.pdbx_seq_one_letter_code
_entity_poly.pdbx_strand_id
1 'polypeptide(L)' 'MQQAPVVLSTLDKLLNWGRSNSLWPLTYGLACCAIEMMATGGSRFDFDRFGTIFRA' A
#
# COMPACT_ATOMS: atom_id res chain seq x y z
N MET A 1 21.43 9.42 26.18
CA MET A 1 21.65 9.22 24.72
C MET A 1 20.87 10.30 24.00
N GLN A 2 21.53 11.38 23.66
CA GLN A 2 20.91 12.63 23.20
C GLN A 2 21.31 12.85 21.73
N GLN A 3 20.39 12.67 20.77
CA GLN A 3 20.46 13.26 19.43
C GLN A 3 19.06 13.32 18.75
N ALA A 4 18.48 14.52 18.71
CA ALA A 4 17.46 15.03 17.77
C ALA A 4 16.11 14.26 17.57
N PRO A 5 15.08 14.46 18.42
CA PRO A 5 13.75 13.87 18.24
C PRO A 5 13.05 14.26 16.93
N VAL A 6 13.34 15.46 16.40
CA VAL A 6 12.75 15.93 15.13
C VAL A 6 13.29 15.13 13.94
N VAL A 7 14.59 14.82 13.92
CA VAL A 7 15.23 14.09 12.81
C VAL A 7 14.72 12.65 12.73
N LEU A 8 14.57 11.98 13.87
CA LEU A 8 13.95 10.64 13.90
C LEU A 8 12.50 10.70 13.42
N SER A 9 11.72 11.69 13.87
CA SER A 9 10.32 11.85 13.43
C SER A 9 10.18 12.10 11.93
N THR A 10 11.12 12.82 11.31
CA THR A 10 11.11 13.07 9.85
C THR A 10 11.49 11.83 9.06
N LEU A 11 12.42 11.02 9.58
CA LEU A 11 12.79 9.74 8.98
C LEU A 11 11.64 8.74 9.05
N ASP A 12 10.95 8.65 10.18
CA ASP A 12 9.76 7.80 10.33
C ASP A 12 8.64 8.21 9.36
N LYS A 13 8.43 9.51 9.16
CA LYS A 13 7.48 10.03 8.16
C LYS A 13 7.85 9.60 6.75
N LEU A 14 9.12 9.72 6.37
CA LEU A 14 9.60 9.32 5.05
C LEU A 14 9.44 7.81 4.81
N LEU A 15 9.77 6.99 5.81
CA LEU A 15 9.65 5.54 5.73
C LEU A 15 8.18 5.09 5.63
N ASN A 16 7.28 5.70 6.41
CA ASN A 16 5.85 5.39 6.35
C ASN A 16 5.21 5.89 5.05
N TRP A 17 5.70 7.00 4.49
CA TRP A 17 5.33 7.44 3.15
C TRP A 17 5.74 6.40 2.09
N GLY A 18 6.97 5.88 2.16
CA GLY A 18 7.41 4.81 1.25
C GLY A 18 6.55 3.55 1.34
N ARG A 19 6.23 3.08 2.56
CA ARG A 19 5.40 1.89 2.79
C ARG A 19 3.95 2.07 2.30
N SER A 20 3.36 3.24 2.51
CA SER A 20 1.97 3.51 2.09
C SER A 20 1.81 3.63 0.57
N ASN A 21 2.86 4.02 -0.17
CA ASN A 21 2.84 4.14 -1.63
C ASN A 21 3.32 2.88 -2.38
N SER A 22 3.62 1.78 -1.68
CA SER A 22 4.17 0.55 -2.28
C SER A 22 3.53 -0.72 -1.70
N LEU A 23 2.21 -0.70 -1.53
CA LEU A 23 1.48 -1.80 -0.92
C LEU A 23 1.40 -2.98 -1.89
N TRP A 24 1.94 -4.13 -1.51
CA TRP A 24 1.86 -5.34 -2.34
C TRP A 24 0.95 -6.38 -1.68
N PRO A 25 -0.38 -6.25 -1.83
CA PRO A 25 -1.33 -7.15 -1.20
C PRO A 25 -1.31 -8.54 -1.83
N LEU A 26 -1.40 -9.55 -0.95
CA LEU A 26 -1.71 -10.93 -1.31
C LEU A 26 -3.23 -11.10 -1.31
N THR A 27 -3.78 -11.42 -2.48
CA THR A 27 -5.23 -11.54 -2.68
C THR A 27 -5.71 -12.95 -2.36
N TYR A 28 -6.73 -13.07 -1.51
CA TYR A 28 -7.36 -14.36 -1.24
C TYR A 28 -8.87 -14.30 -1.53
N GLY A 29 -9.25 -14.79 -2.70
CA GLY A 29 -10.61 -14.69 -3.23
C GLY A 29 -11.53 -15.83 -2.78
N LEU A 30 -11.96 -15.83 -1.52
CA LEU A 30 -12.80 -16.90 -0.94
C LEU A 30 -14.27 -16.90 -1.40
N ALA A 31 -14.82 -15.73 -1.70
CA ALA A 31 -16.25 -15.52 -1.95
C ALA A 31 -16.47 -14.37 -2.94
N CYS A 32 -17.67 -13.77 -2.93
CA CYS A 32 -18.02 -12.66 -3.84
C CYS A 32 -17.15 -11.41 -3.69
N CYS A 33 -16.53 -11.14 -2.54
CA CYS A 33 -15.62 -9.99 -2.41
C CYS A 33 -14.42 -10.09 -3.38
N ALA A 34 -14.11 -11.30 -3.88
CA ALA A 34 -13.09 -11.49 -4.90
C ALA A 34 -13.43 -10.76 -6.21
N ILE A 35 -14.69 -10.78 -6.63
CA ILE A 35 -15.09 -10.12 -7.90
C ILE A 35 -15.07 -8.60 -7.77
N GLU A 36 -15.39 -8.07 -6.59
CA GLU A 36 -15.26 -6.65 -6.29
C GLU A 36 -13.78 -6.24 -6.27
N MET A 37 -12.91 -7.07 -5.69
CA MET A 37 -11.47 -6.80 -5.67
C MET A 37 -10.83 -6.83 -7.06
N MET A 38 -11.29 -7.74 -7.95
CA MET A 38 -10.88 -7.76 -9.36
C MET A 38 -11.38 -6.52 -10.11
N ALA A 39 -12.61 -6.07 -9.83
CA ALA A 39 -13.15 -4.83 -10.40
C ALA A 39 -12.38 -3.60 -9.91
N THR A 40 -11.92 -3.58 -8.65
CA THR A 40 -11.04 -2.52 -8.14
C THR A 40 -9.65 -2.55 -8.79
N GLY A 41 -9.16 -3.71 -9.20
CA GLY A 41 -7.95 -3.83 -10.03
C GLY A 41 -8.16 -3.47 -11.51
N GLY A 42 -9.38 -3.22 -11.95
CA GLY A 42 -9.70 -2.86 -13.33
C GLY A 42 -9.46 -1.37 -13.63
N SER A 43 -9.53 -1.00 -14.90
CA SER A 43 -9.22 0.36 -15.40
C SER A 43 -10.01 1.49 -14.76
N ARG A 44 -11.21 1.21 -14.21
CA ARG A 44 -12.03 2.22 -13.53
C ARG A 44 -11.48 2.64 -12.18
N PHE A 45 -10.89 1.73 -11.43
CA PHE A 45 -10.45 1.94 -10.04
C PHE A 45 -8.97 1.57 -9.83
N ASP A 46 -8.23 1.51 -10.94
CA ASP A 46 -6.86 1.05 -11.09
C ASP A 46 -5.95 1.29 -9.87
N PHE A 47 -5.78 0.23 -9.07
CA PHE A 47 -4.93 0.21 -7.89
C PHE A 47 -3.43 0.32 -8.20
N ASP A 48 -3.00 0.02 -9.44
CA ASP A 48 -1.60 0.18 -9.85
C ASP A 48 -1.17 1.66 -9.79
N ARG A 49 -2.10 2.60 -10.04
CA ARG A 49 -1.85 4.05 -9.90
C ARG A 49 -1.44 4.48 -8.50
N PHE A 50 -1.86 3.73 -7.48
CA PHE A 50 -1.52 4.00 -6.08
C PHE A 50 -0.29 3.19 -5.62
N GLY A 51 0.45 2.59 -6.56
CA GLY A 51 1.59 1.72 -6.27
C GLY A 51 1.17 0.41 -5.61
N THR A 52 -0.12 0.04 -5.76
CA THR A 52 -0.68 -1.18 -5.18
C THR A 52 -0.75 -2.29 -6.21
N ILE A 53 0.14 -3.27 -6.10
CA ILE A 53 0.29 -4.36 -7.07
C ILE A 53 -0.08 -5.68 -6.40
N PHE A 54 -1.07 -6.37 -6.96
CA PHE A 54 -1.44 -7.71 -6.52
C PHE A 54 -0.30 -8.69 -6.78
N ARG A 55 0.20 -9.31 -5.71
CA ARG A 55 1.24 -10.34 -5.77
C ARG A 55 0.62 -11.70 -5.43
N ALA A 56 1.20 -12.75 -6.02
CA ALA A 56 0.83 -14.15 -5.79
C ALA A 56 1.55 -14.73 -4.57
#